data_AF-A0A0N4W7J3-F1
#
_entry.id   AF-A0A0N4W7J3-F1
#
_cell.length_a   1.000
_cell.length_b   1.000
_cell.length_c   1.000
_cell.angle_alpha   90.00
_cell.angle_beta   90.00
_cell.angle_gamma   90.00
#
_symmetry.space_group_name_H-M   'P 1'
#
loop_
_entity.id
_entity.type
_entity.pdbx_description
1 polymer ?
#
loop_
_entity_poly.entity_id
_entity_poly.type
_entity_poly.pdbx_seq_one_letter_code
_entity_poly.pdbx_strand_id
1 'polypeptide(L)'
;MSKEDNLIESAKKSLIKAVDYDRKEKPNDALRLYMEGIDYLDKAVKMMSIDDNRRSPLYKQIAQYVSRAEQLKDATKVEVGFLEQRRIEANSVGHGYDKIFGRCLDDKLTAVDVQDAYVCAHHQILNFVRFCELVVGNAPNIRCITLRTGMDARSNQLAFDELTRSLEKVNVVLKVEFIPSLHDREIRFNNGWIVKIGRGLDYFKNPGKYVLGASDMNFRQCHETTFNDYKAELFKEAERIVMEEFPRKVIEYNNLLQTHRFSYARLPEMMPDPDLNIPVPCVAHVNDVDGDAPASKKRKLGEVGSSSNNGLSFCRRIRYGNIILICLEYFDKLGLTIFLLGMPVYGFINGTVPCNAHLADLMDQIRPLLRDAVENVNKVKMWITLLIPRIEDGNNFGVSIQEETLSEVRNVESEAASFLDQMSRYFTSRAKLLTKVAKYPHVDDYRRAILDMDEKQFINVRLVVLEMRNHFSTLYDIITKNIEKIKKPRNSNMEMLY
;
A
#
# COMPACT_ATOMS: atom_id res chain seq x y z
N MET A 1 -9.51 -43.95 7.71
CA MET A 1 -10.02 -42.63 7.30
C MET A 1 -9.42 -42.30 5.95
N SER A 2 -10.22 -41.83 5.00
CA SER A 2 -9.69 -41.39 3.71
C SER A 2 -8.83 -40.14 3.88
N LYS A 3 -8.03 -39.78 2.86
CA LYS A 3 -7.24 -38.53 2.91
C LYS A 3 -8.16 -37.31 2.98
N GLU A 4 -9.32 -37.36 2.33
CA GLU A 4 -10.33 -36.30 2.41
C GLU A 4 -10.91 -36.18 3.83
N ASP A 5 -11.22 -37.30 4.51
CA ASP A 5 -11.78 -37.29 5.86
C ASP A 5 -10.81 -36.67 6.89
N ASN A 6 -9.50 -36.91 6.74
CA ASN A 6 -8.48 -36.29 7.59
C ASN A 6 -8.40 -34.76 7.40
N LEU A 7 -8.61 -34.28 6.17
CA LEU A 7 -8.63 -32.85 5.86
C LEU A 7 -9.89 -32.18 6.43
N ILE A 8 -11.05 -32.84 6.34
CA ILE A 8 -12.31 -32.35 6.92
C ILE A 8 -12.20 -32.26 8.45
N GLU A 9 -11.61 -33.26 9.10
CA GLU A 9 -11.42 -33.24 10.55
C GLU A 9 -10.44 -32.15 10.99
N SER A 10 -9.38 -31.90 10.21
CA SER A 10 -8.43 -30.81 10.46
C SER A 10 -9.10 -29.45 10.27
N ALA A 11 -9.89 -29.28 9.21
CA ALA A 11 -10.68 -28.06 8.98
C ALA A 11 -11.62 -27.77 10.15
N LYS A 12 -12.34 -28.80 10.64
CA LYS A 12 -13.29 -28.67 11.75
C LYS A 12 -12.62 -28.15 13.02
N LYS A 13 -11.42 -28.66 13.36
CA LYS A 13 -10.64 -28.18 14.51
C LYS A 13 -10.28 -26.70 14.39
N SER A 14 -9.84 -26.26 13.21
CA SER A 14 -9.49 -24.86 12.97
C SER A 14 -10.71 -23.95 12.96
N LEU A 15 -11.82 -24.35 12.34
CA LEU A 15 -13.05 -23.57 12.25
C LEU A 15 -13.77 -23.41 13.59
N ILE A 16 -13.76 -24.44 14.46
CA ILE A 16 -14.33 -24.33 15.82
C ILE A 16 -13.56 -23.28 16.63
N LYS A 17 -12.22 -23.30 16.53
CA LYS A 17 -11.39 -22.28 17.18
C LYS A 17 -11.64 -20.91 16.57
N ALA A 18 -11.77 -20.81 15.25
CA ALA A 18 -12.07 -19.55 14.56
C ALA A 18 -13.33 -18.88 15.11
N VAL A 19 -14.41 -19.65 15.26
CA VAL A 19 -15.69 -19.17 15.82
C VAL A 19 -15.56 -18.76 17.29
N ASP A 20 -14.77 -19.47 18.09
CA ASP A 20 -14.52 -19.09 19.49
C ASP A 20 -13.76 -17.75 19.59
N TYR A 21 -12.75 -17.53 18.76
CA TYR A 21 -12.03 -16.25 18.69
C TYR A 21 -12.90 -15.12 18.13
N ASP A 22 -13.76 -15.42 17.15
CA ASP A 22 -14.72 -14.47 16.58
C ASP A 22 -15.70 -13.97 17.67
N ARG A 23 -16.23 -14.89 18.49
CA ARG A 23 -17.11 -14.57 19.64
C ARG A 23 -16.40 -13.80 20.75
N LYS A 24 -15.08 -13.96 20.89
CA LYS A 24 -14.24 -13.27 21.88
C LYS A 24 -13.71 -11.91 21.38
N GLU A 25 -14.23 -11.41 20.27
CA GLU A 25 -13.81 -10.15 19.64
C GLU A 25 -12.29 -10.09 19.35
N LYS A 26 -11.71 -11.22 18.93
CA LYS A 26 -10.31 -11.32 18.50
C LYS A 26 -10.23 -11.55 16.98
N PRO A 27 -10.46 -10.51 16.16
CA PRO A 27 -10.75 -10.69 14.75
C PRO A 27 -9.54 -11.14 13.93
N ASN A 28 -8.30 -10.80 14.33
CA ASN A 28 -7.08 -11.28 13.66
C ASN A 28 -6.85 -12.79 13.85
N ASP A 29 -7.01 -13.28 15.09
CA ASP A 29 -6.89 -14.71 15.41
C ASP A 29 -8.00 -15.52 14.74
N ALA A 30 -9.23 -14.98 14.76
CA ALA A 30 -10.38 -15.58 14.10
C ALA A 30 -10.17 -15.66 12.57
N LEU A 31 -9.74 -14.57 11.93
CA LEU A 31 -9.51 -14.51 10.48
C LEU A 31 -8.48 -15.54 10.03
N ARG A 32 -7.35 -15.64 10.73
CA ARG A 32 -6.30 -16.63 10.43
C ARG A 32 -6.85 -18.05 10.45
N LEU A 33 -7.61 -18.40 11.48
CA LEU A 33 -8.17 -19.74 11.66
C LEU A 33 -9.32 -20.04 10.69
N TYR A 34 -10.11 -19.03 10.30
CA TYR A 34 -11.09 -19.18 9.23
C TYR A 34 -10.40 -19.47 7.90
N MET A 35 -9.35 -18.72 7.53
CA MET A 35 -8.58 -18.95 6.30
C MET A 35 -7.95 -20.35 6.27
N GLU A 36 -7.34 -20.78 7.38
CA GLU A 36 -6.77 -22.12 7.52
C GLU A 36 -7.83 -23.23 7.39
N GLY A 37 -8.97 -23.06 8.06
CA GLY A 37 -10.09 -24.01 7.97
C GLY A 37 -10.70 -24.11 6.57
N ILE A 38 -10.86 -22.96 5.89
CA ILE A 38 -11.36 -22.89 4.51
C ILE A 38 -10.41 -23.60 3.55
N ASP A 39 -9.10 -23.38 3.67
CA ASP A 39 -8.09 -24.03 2.83
C ASP A 39 -8.12 -25.57 2.97
N TYR A 40 -8.26 -26.07 4.20
CA TYR A 40 -8.43 -27.52 4.42
C TYR A 40 -9.73 -28.06 3.78
N LEU A 41 -10.85 -27.34 3.87
CA LEU A 41 -12.11 -27.74 3.23
C LEU A 41 -12.02 -27.71 1.70
N ASP A 42 -11.42 -26.67 1.12
CA ASP A 42 -11.24 -26.54 -0.33
C ASP A 42 -10.36 -27.66 -0.90
N LYS A 43 -9.28 -28.01 -0.19
CA LYS A 43 -8.43 -29.16 -0.52
C LYS A 43 -9.21 -30.48 -0.45
N ALA A 44 -10.00 -30.69 0.59
CA ALA A 44 -10.82 -31.91 0.71
C ALA A 44 -11.80 -32.04 -0.46
N VAL A 45 -12.49 -30.95 -0.80
CA VAL A 45 -13.49 -30.88 -1.87
C VAL A 45 -12.89 -31.08 -3.26
N LYS A 46 -11.65 -30.60 -3.49
CA LYS A 46 -10.91 -30.83 -4.74
C LYS A 46 -10.43 -32.28 -4.91
N MET A 47 -10.27 -33.02 -3.82
CA MET A 47 -9.89 -34.43 -3.83
C MET A 47 -11.08 -35.39 -4.00
N MET A 48 -12.31 -34.90 -3.80
CA MET A 48 -13.53 -35.69 -3.96
C MET A 48 -13.94 -35.83 -5.43
N SER A 49 -14.66 -36.91 -5.73
CA SER A 49 -15.33 -37.07 -7.04
C SER A 49 -16.39 -35.99 -7.26
N ILE A 50 -16.63 -35.65 -8.52
CA ILE A 50 -17.65 -34.66 -8.92
C ILE A 50 -19.05 -35.08 -8.45
N ASP A 51 -19.33 -36.39 -8.44
CA ASP A 51 -20.61 -36.98 -8.04
C ASP A 51 -20.73 -37.23 -6.53
N ASP A 52 -19.75 -36.80 -5.72
CA ASP A 52 -19.80 -36.97 -4.28
C ASP A 52 -20.87 -36.05 -3.66
N ASN A 53 -21.89 -36.65 -3.05
CA ASN A 53 -23.02 -35.95 -2.43
C ASN A 53 -22.59 -34.99 -1.30
N ARG A 54 -21.39 -35.14 -0.73
CA ARG A 54 -20.83 -34.26 0.31
C ARG A 54 -20.26 -32.96 -0.26
N ARG A 55 -19.96 -32.92 -1.56
CA ARG A 55 -19.31 -31.79 -2.24
C ARG A 55 -20.17 -30.52 -2.19
N SER A 56 -21.47 -30.63 -2.49
CA SER A 56 -22.39 -29.49 -2.49
C SER A 56 -22.60 -28.85 -1.10
N PRO A 57 -22.86 -29.62 -0.03
CA PRO A 57 -22.88 -29.08 1.34
C PRO A 57 -21.59 -28.37 1.76
N LEU A 58 -20.43 -28.97 1.45
CA LEU A 58 -19.13 -28.40 1.80
C LEU A 58 -18.87 -27.08 1.08
N TYR A 59 -19.23 -26.96 -0.20
CA TYR A 59 -19.12 -25.68 -0.92
C TYR A 59 -19.99 -24.57 -0.33
N LYS A 60 -21.23 -24.89 0.08
CA LYS A 60 -22.10 -23.91 0.76
C LYS A 60 -21.46 -23.44 2.07
N GLN A 61 -20.87 -24.35 2.82
CA GLN A 61 -20.21 -24.04 4.07
C GLN A 61 -18.92 -23.23 3.87
N ILE A 62 -18.11 -23.56 2.86
CA ILE A 62 -16.95 -22.77 2.44
C ILE A 62 -17.40 -21.34 2.11
N ALA A 63 -18.45 -21.16 1.29
CA ALA A 63 -18.94 -19.84 0.91
C ALA A 63 -19.36 -18.99 2.11
N GLN A 64 -20.01 -19.60 3.11
CA GLN A 64 -20.37 -18.91 4.36
C GLN A 64 -19.14 -18.46 5.15
N TYR A 65 -18.16 -19.33 5.32
CA TYR A 65 -16.93 -18.98 6.04
C TYR A 65 -16.06 -17.98 5.27
N VAL A 66 -16.01 -18.06 3.94
CA VAL A 66 -15.35 -17.06 3.09
C VAL A 66 -16.02 -15.70 3.27
N SER A 67 -17.34 -15.63 3.21
CA SER A 67 -18.07 -14.37 3.41
C SER A 67 -17.82 -13.78 4.81
N ARG A 68 -17.80 -14.60 5.86
CA ARG A 68 -17.46 -14.14 7.22
C ARG A 68 -16.01 -13.70 7.33
N ALA A 69 -15.08 -14.43 6.72
CA ALA A 69 -13.66 -14.08 6.69
C ALA A 69 -13.42 -12.77 5.93
N GLU A 70 -14.16 -12.50 4.86
CA GLU A 70 -14.12 -11.21 4.14
C GLU A 70 -14.65 -10.07 5.01
N GLN A 71 -15.78 -10.26 5.70
CA GLN A 71 -16.30 -9.26 6.65
C GLN A 71 -15.31 -8.97 7.79
N LEU A 72 -14.72 -10.02 8.36
CA LEU A 72 -13.69 -9.88 9.38
C LEU A 72 -12.44 -9.20 8.81
N LYS A 73 -12.02 -9.54 7.59
CA LYS A 73 -10.91 -8.90 6.90
C LYS A 73 -11.15 -7.40 6.74
N ASP A 74 -12.34 -6.99 6.32
CA ASP A 74 -12.70 -5.58 6.20
C ASP A 74 -12.84 -4.87 7.56
N ALA A 75 -13.25 -5.57 8.62
CA ALA A 75 -13.25 -5.03 9.98
C ALA A 75 -11.83 -4.96 10.61
N THR A 76 -10.91 -5.84 10.21
CA THR A 76 -9.48 -5.85 10.61
C THR A 76 -8.61 -4.97 9.73
N LYS A 77 -9.12 -4.49 8.60
CA LYS A 77 -8.51 -3.34 7.94
C LYS A 77 -8.59 -2.21 8.95
N VAL A 78 -7.50 -2.02 9.67
CA VAL A 78 -7.01 -0.68 9.89
C VAL A 78 -7.02 -0.08 8.50
N GLU A 79 -7.98 0.78 8.21
CA GLU A 79 -7.80 1.74 7.14
C GLU A 79 -6.47 2.40 7.48
N VAL A 80 -5.40 1.93 6.84
CA VAL A 80 -4.22 2.72 6.61
C VAL A 80 -4.70 3.75 5.60
N GLY A 81 -5.59 4.64 6.06
CA GLY A 81 -5.81 5.90 5.41
C GLY A 81 -4.43 6.49 5.32
N PHE A 82 -3.96 6.66 4.08
CA PHE A 82 -2.69 7.31 3.80
C PHE A 82 -2.56 8.46 4.78
N LEU A 83 -1.54 8.38 5.64
CA LEU A 83 -1.19 9.52 6.44
C LEU A 83 -0.60 10.53 5.48
N GLU A 84 -1.47 11.33 4.89
CA GLU A 84 -1.03 12.53 4.23
C GLU A 84 -0.40 13.41 5.30
N GLN A 85 0.93 13.48 5.31
CA GLN A 85 1.60 14.65 5.82
C GLN A 85 1.06 15.83 5.01
N ARG A 86 0.11 16.56 5.58
CA ARG A 86 -0.50 17.70 4.90
C ARG A 86 0.40 18.89 5.14
N ARG A 87 0.96 19.42 4.06
CA ARG A 87 1.65 20.70 4.09
C ARG A 87 0.63 21.80 3.86
N ILE A 88 0.55 22.73 4.79
CA ILE A 88 -0.19 23.98 4.64
C ILE A 88 0.76 24.97 4.00
N GLU A 89 0.49 25.37 2.77
CA GLU A 89 1.32 26.34 2.06
C GLU A 89 1.15 27.75 2.62
N ALA A 90 2.17 28.60 2.46
CA ALA A 90 2.08 29.99 2.90
C ALA A 90 0.93 30.73 2.18
N ASN A 91 0.10 31.44 2.95
CA ASN A 91 -1.07 32.20 2.49
C ASN A 91 -2.26 31.36 1.98
N SER A 92 -2.19 30.03 2.08
CA SER A 92 -3.33 29.16 1.76
C SER A 92 -4.50 29.37 2.74
N VAL A 93 -5.71 29.06 2.28
CA VAL A 93 -6.98 29.14 3.04
C VAL A 93 -7.66 27.77 3.02
N GLY A 94 -8.73 27.60 3.80
CA GLY A 94 -9.47 26.34 3.89
C GLY A 94 -8.93 25.35 4.94
N HIS A 95 -8.13 25.85 5.88
CA HIS A 95 -7.46 25.05 6.90
C HIS A 95 -8.01 25.36 8.31
N GLY A 96 -9.33 25.58 8.43
CA GLY A 96 -9.99 25.70 9.72
C GLY A 96 -9.81 24.45 10.57
N TYR A 97 -9.96 24.60 11.89
CA TYR A 97 -9.78 23.48 12.81
C TYR A 97 -10.71 22.30 12.51
N ASP A 98 -11.89 22.53 11.94
CA ASP A 98 -12.81 21.47 11.49
C ASP A 98 -12.17 20.57 10.42
N LYS A 99 -11.45 21.16 9.45
CA LYS A 99 -10.75 20.41 8.40
C LYS A 99 -9.53 19.66 8.91
N ILE A 100 -8.88 20.25 9.90
CA ILE A 100 -7.64 19.74 10.45
C ILE A 100 -7.90 18.60 11.45
N PHE A 101 -8.80 18.82 12.41
CA PHE A 101 -9.06 17.90 13.52
C PHE A 101 -10.36 17.11 13.39
N GLY A 102 -11.25 17.42 12.45
CA GLY A 102 -12.58 16.81 12.38
C GLY A 102 -12.57 15.27 12.38
N ARG A 103 -11.57 14.65 11.74
CA ARG A 103 -11.41 13.18 11.72
C ARG A 103 -10.97 12.56 13.06
N CYS A 104 -10.45 13.37 13.98
CA CYS A 104 -10.05 12.93 15.31
C CYS A 104 -11.21 12.95 16.32
N LEU A 105 -12.33 13.57 15.95
CA LEU A 105 -13.49 13.77 16.80
C LEU A 105 -14.55 12.72 16.46
N ASP A 106 -14.89 11.89 17.43
CA ASP A 106 -15.91 10.86 17.34
C ASP A 106 -16.61 10.67 18.70
N ASP A 107 -17.67 9.87 18.71
CA ASP A 107 -18.44 9.58 19.92
C ASP A 107 -17.62 8.82 20.99
N LYS A 108 -16.47 8.24 20.64
CA LYS A 108 -15.62 7.50 21.58
C LYS A 108 -14.69 8.43 22.36
N LEU A 109 -14.50 9.66 21.91
CA LEU A 109 -13.61 10.63 22.52
C LEU A 109 -14.17 11.12 23.85
N THR A 110 -13.40 10.91 24.94
CA THR A 110 -13.79 11.38 26.29
C THR A 110 -12.77 12.32 26.92
N ALA A 111 -11.53 12.34 26.41
CA ALA A 111 -10.49 13.25 26.85
C ALA A 111 -9.56 13.70 25.73
N VAL A 112 -9.14 14.97 25.77
CA VAL A 112 -8.14 15.58 24.87
C VAL A 112 -7.03 16.21 25.69
N ASP A 113 -5.79 16.04 25.25
CA ASP A 113 -4.59 16.58 25.88
C ASP A 113 -3.79 17.39 24.85
N VAL A 114 -3.71 18.71 25.06
CA VAL A 114 -3.12 19.70 24.15
C VAL A 114 -1.79 20.15 24.72
N GLN A 115 -0.70 19.91 24.00
CA GLN A 115 0.64 20.41 24.32
C GLN A 115 1.01 21.49 23.30
N ASP A 116 1.00 22.75 23.75
CA ASP A 116 1.41 23.89 22.94
C ASP A 116 2.01 24.99 23.83
N ALA A 117 3.31 25.21 23.70
CA ALA A 117 4.06 26.14 24.55
C ALA A 117 3.64 27.60 24.37
N TYR A 118 2.95 27.92 23.27
CA TYR A 118 2.69 29.29 22.84
C TYR A 118 1.23 29.69 23.04
N VAL A 119 0.45 29.02 23.90
CA VAL A 119 -0.89 29.53 24.25
C VAL A 119 -0.76 30.60 25.31
N CYS A 120 -0.35 31.81 24.92
CA CYS A 120 -0.10 32.93 25.84
C CYS A 120 -0.74 34.25 25.39
N ALA A 121 -0.46 34.71 24.17
CA ALA A 121 -1.03 35.97 23.68
C ALA A 121 -2.55 35.85 23.48
N HIS A 122 -3.26 36.99 23.52
CA HIS A 122 -4.73 37.02 23.41
C HIS A 122 -5.28 36.23 22.21
N HIS A 123 -4.68 36.38 21.03
CA HIS A 123 -5.11 35.64 19.83
C HIS A 123 -4.84 34.12 19.92
N GLN A 124 -3.79 33.71 20.64
CA GLN A 124 -3.45 32.31 20.86
C GLN A 124 -4.43 31.65 21.84
N ILE A 125 -4.86 32.38 22.88
CA ILE A 125 -5.94 31.94 23.76
C ILE A 125 -7.26 31.81 22.99
N LEU A 126 -7.60 32.79 22.14
CA LEU A 126 -8.80 32.70 21.29
C LEU A 126 -8.75 31.52 20.30
N ASN A 127 -7.57 31.20 19.76
CA ASN A 127 -7.34 30.00 18.97
C ASN A 127 -7.63 28.73 19.79
N PHE A 128 -7.14 28.65 21.03
CA PHE A 128 -7.47 27.54 21.93
C PHE A 128 -8.97 27.45 22.28
N VAL A 129 -9.66 28.59 22.47
CA VAL A 129 -11.11 28.63 22.67
C VAL A 129 -11.85 28.03 21.48
N ARG A 130 -11.51 28.45 20.25
CA ARG A 130 -12.10 27.91 19.01
C ARG A 130 -11.86 26.41 18.85
N PHE A 131 -10.69 25.93 19.27
CA PHE A 131 -10.41 24.50 19.32
C PHE A 131 -11.33 23.79 20.32
N CYS A 132 -11.53 24.34 21.52
CA CYS A 132 -12.46 23.78 22.50
C CYS A 132 -13.91 23.75 21.99
N GLU A 133 -14.37 24.82 21.33
CA GLU A 133 -15.70 24.89 20.70
C GLU A 133 -15.89 23.78 19.66
N LEU A 134 -14.88 23.54 18.82
CA LEU A 134 -14.91 22.44 17.85
C LEU A 134 -15.02 21.08 18.54
N VAL A 135 -14.19 20.82 19.55
CA VAL A 135 -14.18 19.54 20.29
C VAL A 135 -15.53 19.30 20.95
N VAL A 136 -16.06 20.27 21.69
CA VAL A 136 -17.36 20.13 22.36
C VAL A 136 -18.50 19.98 21.36
N GLY A 137 -18.44 20.67 20.22
CA GLY A 137 -19.47 20.58 19.18
C GLY A 137 -19.52 19.26 18.42
N ASN A 138 -18.40 18.52 18.36
CA ASN A 138 -18.29 17.30 17.54
C ASN A 138 -17.97 16.02 18.32
N ALA A 139 -17.71 16.11 19.64
CA ALA A 139 -17.45 14.96 20.50
C ALA A 139 -18.45 14.94 21.68
N PRO A 140 -19.61 14.26 21.54
CA PRO A 140 -20.69 14.33 22.53
C PRO A 140 -20.32 13.77 23.92
N ASN A 141 -19.33 12.88 23.98
CA ASN A 141 -18.90 12.23 25.22
C ASN A 141 -17.64 12.84 25.84
N ILE A 142 -17.18 14.00 25.36
CA ILE A 142 -16.03 14.69 25.94
C ILE A 142 -16.31 15.09 27.39
N ARG A 143 -15.35 14.83 28.28
CA ARG A 143 -15.43 15.15 29.71
C ARG A 143 -14.24 15.95 30.21
N CYS A 144 -13.08 15.84 29.57
CA CYS A 144 -11.85 16.45 30.05
C CYS A 144 -11.02 17.01 28.89
N ILE A 145 -10.62 18.27 28.99
CA ILE A 145 -9.62 18.89 28.13
C ILE A 145 -8.45 19.29 29.03
N THR A 146 -7.25 18.86 28.68
CA THR A 146 -6.02 19.28 29.37
C THR A 146 -5.20 20.15 28.44
N LEU A 147 -4.77 21.32 28.91
CA LEU A 147 -3.85 22.21 28.21
C LEU A 147 -2.53 22.26 28.98
N ARG A 148 -1.44 21.89 28.31
CA ARG A 148 -0.07 22.06 28.77
C ARG A 148 0.59 23.16 27.95
N THR A 149 0.87 24.29 28.60
CA THR A 149 1.43 25.48 27.96
C THR A 149 2.67 25.99 28.71
N GLY A 150 3.40 26.93 28.10
CA GLY A 150 4.62 27.50 28.68
C GLY A 150 4.34 28.34 29.94
N MET A 151 5.37 28.53 30.77
CA MET A 151 5.26 29.29 32.03
C MET A 151 4.80 30.75 31.84
N ASP A 152 5.10 31.38 30.70
CA ASP A 152 4.69 32.75 30.39
C ASP A 152 3.16 32.93 30.36
N ALA A 153 2.44 31.86 30.00
CA ALA A 153 0.98 31.86 29.96
C ALA A 153 0.35 32.00 31.35
N ARG A 154 1.10 31.78 32.44
CA ARG A 154 0.59 31.91 33.82
C ARG A 154 0.07 33.32 34.12
N SER A 155 0.60 34.34 33.44
CA SER A 155 0.09 35.72 33.54
C SER A 155 -1.38 35.86 33.10
N ASN A 156 -1.87 34.93 32.27
CA ASN A 156 -3.25 34.90 31.75
C ASN A 156 -4.16 33.94 32.52
N GLN A 157 -3.82 33.57 33.77
CA GLN A 157 -4.61 32.65 34.60
C GLN A 157 -6.11 33.00 34.64
N LEU A 158 -6.45 34.29 34.78
CA LEU A 158 -7.84 34.75 34.83
C LEU A 158 -8.63 34.41 33.55
N ALA A 159 -8.00 34.49 32.38
CA ALA A 159 -8.63 34.15 31.11
C ALA A 159 -8.86 32.63 31.01
N PHE A 160 -7.92 31.82 31.50
CA PHE A 160 -8.09 30.37 31.57
C PHE A 160 -9.18 29.98 32.58
N ASP A 161 -9.26 30.63 33.74
CA ASP A 161 -10.30 30.38 34.72
C ASP A 161 -11.70 30.74 34.20
N GLU A 162 -11.80 31.80 33.39
CA GLU A 162 -13.04 32.15 32.68
C GLU A 162 -13.46 31.06 31.70
N LEU A 163 -12.53 30.56 30.89
CA LEU A 163 -12.79 29.46 29.96
C LEU A 163 -13.17 28.17 30.71
N THR A 164 -12.50 27.86 31.83
CA THR A 164 -12.82 26.71 32.69
C THR A 164 -14.27 26.78 33.16
N ARG A 165 -14.71 27.91 33.71
CA ARG A 165 -16.11 28.11 34.14
C ARG A 165 -17.10 28.02 32.96
N SER A 166 -16.69 28.42 31.76
CA SER A 166 -17.53 28.30 30.56
C SER A 166 -17.71 26.84 30.15
N LEU A 167 -16.64 26.05 30.16
CA LEU A 167 -16.67 24.62 29.81
C LEU A 167 -17.37 23.76 30.86
N GLU A 168 -17.29 24.13 32.14
CA GLU A 168 -18.04 23.45 33.20
C GLU A 168 -19.56 23.47 32.97
N LYS A 169 -20.11 24.55 32.38
CA LYS A 169 -21.54 24.66 32.06
C LYS A 169 -22.01 23.62 31.04
N VAL A 170 -21.09 23.09 30.24
CA VAL A 170 -21.34 22.01 29.27
C VAL A 170 -20.78 20.67 29.74
N ASN A 171 -20.49 20.53 31.04
CA ASN A 171 -19.99 19.32 31.70
C ASN A 171 -18.61 18.86 31.18
N VAL A 172 -17.74 19.81 30.85
CA VAL A 172 -16.35 19.56 30.43
C VAL A 172 -15.39 20.22 31.40
N VAL A 173 -14.49 19.43 31.97
CA VAL A 173 -13.45 19.92 32.87
C VAL A 173 -12.25 20.37 32.05
N LEU A 174 -11.82 21.62 32.23
CA LEU A 174 -10.56 22.13 31.69
C LEU A 174 -9.47 22.09 32.77
N LYS A 175 -8.36 21.42 32.49
CA LYS A 175 -7.15 21.43 33.32
C LYS A 175 -6.06 22.20 32.60
N VAL A 176 -5.48 23.20 33.25
CA VAL A 176 -4.37 23.98 32.68
C VAL A 176 -3.12 23.74 33.51
N GLU A 177 -2.08 23.22 32.87
CA GLU A 177 -0.78 22.90 33.44
C GLU A 177 0.29 23.78 32.79
N PHE A 178 1.13 24.42 33.60
CA PHE A 178 2.23 25.27 33.13
C PHE A 178 3.54 24.51 33.22
N ILE A 179 4.19 24.30 32.08
CA ILE A 179 5.41 23.49 31.96
C ILE A 179 6.60 24.40 31.64
N PRO A 180 7.72 24.32 32.40
CA PRO A 180 8.90 25.17 32.19
C PRO A 180 9.58 24.99 30.83
N SER A 181 9.64 23.76 30.34
CA SER A 181 10.26 23.42 29.05
C SER A 181 9.31 22.51 28.30
N LEU A 182 8.62 23.10 27.32
CA LEU A 182 7.73 22.40 26.40
C LEU A 182 8.19 22.73 24.98
N HIS A 183 8.68 21.72 24.26
CA HIS A 183 9.16 21.89 22.87
C HIS A 183 8.23 21.22 21.86
N ASP A 184 7.54 20.15 22.27
CA ASP A 184 6.64 19.40 21.40
C ASP A 184 5.28 20.10 21.28
N ARG A 185 4.81 20.21 20.03
CA ARG A 185 3.50 20.75 19.66
C ARG A 185 2.62 19.60 19.20
N GLU A 186 1.88 19.02 20.13
CA GLU A 186 1.17 17.76 19.95
C GLU A 186 -0.18 17.78 20.67
N ILE A 187 -1.20 17.22 20.02
CA ILE A 187 -2.53 17.04 20.58
C ILE A 187 -2.86 15.55 20.58
N ARG A 188 -3.17 15.01 21.75
CA ARG A 188 -3.54 13.62 21.95
C ARG A 188 -5.03 13.50 22.25
N PHE A 189 -5.66 12.58 21.55
CA PHE A 189 -7.06 12.21 21.70
C PHE A 189 -7.10 10.79 22.28
N ASN A 190 -7.87 10.56 23.34
CA ASN A 190 -7.85 9.27 24.01
C ASN A 190 -8.55 8.13 23.24
N ASN A 191 -9.18 8.42 22.10
CA ASN A 191 -9.63 7.45 21.10
C ASN A 191 -8.48 6.95 20.18
N GLY A 192 -7.25 7.39 20.46
CA GLY A 192 -6.03 6.93 19.82
C GLY A 192 -5.43 7.90 18.82
N TRP A 193 -6.10 9.00 18.45
CA TRP A 193 -5.50 9.98 17.54
C TRP A 193 -4.41 10.81 18.23
N ILE A 194 -3.31 11.05 17.52
CA ILE A 194 -2.24 11.95 17.92
C ILE A 194 -1.96 12.86 16.75
N VAL A 195 -1.91 14.16 17.01
CA VAL A 195 -1.79 15.19 15.99
C VAL A 195 -0.60 16.10 16.31
N LYS A 196 0.41 16.10 15.45
CA LYS A 196 1.59 16.97 15.54
C LYS A 196 1.48 18.10 14.52
N ILE A 197 1.68 19.33 14.99
CA ILE A 197 1.50 20.54 14.15
C ILE A 197 2.73 21.42 14.27
N GLY A 198 3.35 21.73 13.13
CA GLY A 198 4.62 22.44 13.10
C GLY A 198 4.60 23.80 13.79
N ARG A 199 3.45 24.49 13.87
CA ARG A 199 3.24 25.79 14.54
C ARG A 199 2.27 25.75 15.74
N GLY A 200 1.79 24.57 16.12
CA GLY A 200 0.78 24.43 17.17
C GLY A 200 -0.58 24.92 16.67
N LEU A 201 -1.40 25.48 17.57
CA LEU A 201 -2.69 26.06 17.21
C LEU A 201 -2.57 27.42 16.48
N ASP A 202 -1.39 28.05 16.49
CA ASP A 202 -1.15 29.41 15.99
C ASP A 202 -0.54 29.46 14.57
N TYR A 203 -1.16 28.73 13.64
CA TYR A 203 -0.75 28.74 12.22
C TYR A 203 -1.53 29.75 11.36
N PHE A 204 -2.42 30.56 11.93
CA PHE A 204 -3.20 31.55 11.18
C PHE A 204 -2.50 32.92 11.12
N LYS A 205 -2.63 33.61 9.99
CA LYS A 205 -2.20 35.00 9.83
C LYS A 205 -3.26 35.96 10.33
N ASN A 206 -2.84 37.16 10.73
CA ASN A 206 -3.77 38.23 11.06
C ASN A 206 -4.55 38.68 9.80
N PRO A 207 -5.89 38.54 9.78
CA PRO A 207 -6.69 38.91 8.62
C PRO A 207 -6.96 40.43 8.53
N GLY A 208 -6.86 41.18 9.64
CA GLY A 208 -7.40 42.54 9.75
C GLY A 208 -8.80 42.57 10.37
N LYS A 209 -9.31 43.76 10.71
CA LYS A 209 -10.51 43.92 11.57
C LYS A 209 -11.84 43.59 10.89
N TYR A 210 -12.01 43.98 9.62
CA TYR A 210 -13.30 43.93 8.92
C TYR A 210 -13.15 43.30 7.53
N VAL A 211 -12.59 42.09 7.50
CA VAL A 211 -12.36 41.36 6.24
C VAL A 211 -12.97 39.96 6.29
N LEU A 212 -13.13 39.36 5.11
CA LEU A 212 -13.44 37.94 5.02
C LEU A 212 -12.33 37.12 5.68
N GLY A 213 -12.72 36.17 6.52
CA GLY A 213 -11.78 35.43 7.35
C GLY A 213 -11.47 36.10 8.69
N ALA A 214 -12.13 37.20 9.09
CA ALA A 214 -12.03 37.76 10.45
C ALA A 214 -12.77 36.93 11.53
N SER A 215 -13.81 36.19 11.14
CA SER A 215 -14.56 35.30 12.03
C SER A 215 -14.34 33.83 11.71
N ASP A 216 -14.68 33.38 10.51
CA ASP A 216 -14.49 31.99 10.09
C ASP A 216 -13.03 31.74 9.66
N MET A 217 -12.41 30.76 10.32
CA MET A 217 -11.01 30.40 10.13
C MET A 217 -10.75 29.74 8.77
N ASN A 218 -11.77 29.17 8.12
CA ASN A 218 -11.63 28.56 6.80
C ASN A 218 -11.33 29.59 5.71
N PHE A 219 -11.65 30.86 5.91
CA PHE A 219 -11.29 31.92 4.96
C PHE A 219 -10.01 32.66 5.34
N ARG A 220 -9.32 32.24 6.42
CA ARG A 220 -8.13 32.92 6.93
C ARG A 220 -6.86 32.35 6.29
N GLN A 221 -5.98 33.25 5.87
CA GLN A 221 -4.67 32.88 5.36
C GLN A 221 -3.81 32.24 6.45
N CYS A 222 -3.08 31.19 6.10
CA CYS A 222 -2.22 30.46 7.02
C CYS A 222 -0.73 30.77 6.82
N HIS A 223 0.04 30.68 7.89
CA HIS A 223 1.49 30.51 7.81
C HIS A 223 1.81 29.11 7.29
N GLU A 224 2.97 28.99 6.64
CA GLU A 224 3.45 27.68 6.23
C GLU A 224 3.66 26.77 7.45
N THR A 225 3.10 25.57 7.39
CA THR A 225 3.29 24.57 8.45
C THR A 225 3.05 23.15 7.93
N THR A 226 3.47 22.17 8.71
CA THR A 226 3.21 20.75 8.46
C THR A 226 2.25 20.20 9.49
N PHE A 227 1.39 19.31 9.04
CA PHE A 227 0.37 18.66 9.84
C PHE A 227 0.48 17.15 9.65
N ASN A 228 0.69 16.43 10.76
CA ASN A 228 0.78 14.98 10.80
C ASN A 228 -0.16 14.45 11.88
N ASP A 229 -1.07 13.56 11.54
CA ASP A 229 -1.98 12.94 12.50
C ASP A 229 -2.11 11.45 12.26
N TYR A 230 -2.05 10.68 13.33
CA TYR A 230 -1.97 9.23 13.28
C TYR A 230 -2.66 8.59 14.47
N LYS A 231 -3.06 7.32 14.32
CA LYS A 231 -3.55 6.52 15.44
C LYS A 231 -2.36 5.91 16.18
N ALA A 232 -2.38 5.96 17.52
CA ALA A 232 -1.40 5.33 18.39
C ALA A 232 -1.29 3.81 18.16
N GLU A 233 -2.38 3.18 17.73
CA GLU A 233 -2.39 1.77 17.33
C GLU A 233 -1.44 1.49 16.14
N LEU A 234 -1.19 2.47 15.27
CA LEU A 234 -0.20 2.35 14.18
C LEU A 234 1.21 2.12 14.72
N PHE A 235 1.53 2.73 15.88
CA PHE A 235 2.86 2.63 16.48
C PHE A 235 3.03 1.26 17.15
N LYS A 236 2.01 0.81 17.88
CA LYS A 236 2.00 -0.55 18.46
C LYS A 236 2.09 -1.63 17.38
N GLU A 237 1.35 -1.45 16.29
CA GLU A 237 1.37 -2.36 15.15
C GLU A 237 2.75 -2.39 14.48
N ALA A 238 3.37 -1.22 14.23
CA ALA A 238 4.70 -1.14 13.65
C ALA A 238 5.76 -1.77 14.57
N GLU A 239 5.70 -1.53 15.86
CA GLU A 239 6.58 -2.16 16.85
C GLU A 239 6.39 -3.69 16.86
N ARG A 240 5.14 -4.20 16.83
CA ARG A 240 4.85 -5.64 16.71
C ARG A 240 5.41 -6.22 15.41
N ILE A 241 5.27 -5.51 14.29
CA ILE A 241 5.80 -5.95 13.00
C ILE A 241 7.31 -6.14 13.08
N VAL A 242 8.03 -5.18 13.65
CA VAL A 242 9.48 -5.29 13.81
C VAL A 242 9.83 -6.41 14.78
N MET A 243 9.23 -6.43 15.98
CA MET A 243 9.67 -7.33 17.06
C MET A 243 9.24 -8.79 16.86
N GLU A 244 8.12 -9.03 16.19
CA GLU A 244 7.54 -10.37 16.06
C GLU A 244 7.50 -10.83 14.60
N GLU A 245 6.97 -10.01 13.69
CA GLU A 245 6.73 -10.44 12.31
C GLU A 245 8.02 -10.54 11.50
N PHE A 246 8.96 -9.60 11.60
CA PHE A 246 10.21 -9.67 10.83
C PHE A 246 11.03 -10.93 11.18
N PRO A 247 11.33 -11.26 12.45
CA PRO A 247 11.99 -12.52 12.80
C PRO A 247 11.22 -13.76 12.32
N ARG A 248 9.89 -13.76 12.49
CA ARG A 248 9.03 -14.85 12.02
C ARG A 248 9.15 -15.05 10.51
N LYS A 249 9.15 -13.95 9.74
CA LYS A 249 9.34 -13.96 8.29
C LYS A 249 10.75 -14.42 7.89
N VAL A 250 11.80 -14.02 8.59
CA VAL A 250 13.15 -14.54 8.31
C VAL A 250 13.17 -16.07 8.36
N ILE A 251 12.56 -16.66 9.39
CA ILE A 251 12.47 -18.12 9.52
C ILE A 251 11.58 -18.73 8.42
N GLU A 252 10.43 -18.13 8.14
CA GLU A 252 9.48 -18.57 7.11
C GLU A 252 10.15 -18.66 5.72
N TYR A 253 10.84 -17.59 5.30
CA TYR A 253 11.54 -17.55 4.02
C TYR A 253 12.76 -18.49 4.00
N ASN A 254 13.48 -18.62 5.12
CA ASN A 254 14.59 -19.56 5.21
C ASN A 254 14.13 -21.02 5.03
N ASN A 255 13.05 -21.40 5.71
CA ASN A 255 12.47 -22.73 5.56
C ASN A 255 11.99 -22.97 4.12
N LEU A 256 11.40 -21.96 3.48
CA LEU A 256 10.98 -22.03 2.09
C LEU A 256 12.16 -22.35 1.14
N LEU A 257 13.29 -21.66 1.33
CA LEU A 257 14.52 -21.86 0.54
C LEU A 257 15.14 -23.25 0.73
N GLN A 258 14.93 -23.88 1.89
CA GLN A 258 15.38 -25.23 2.20
C GLN A 258 14.47 -26.32 1.63
N THR A 259 13.24 -25.98 1.26
CA THR A 259 12.35 -26.97 0.62
C THR A 259 12.87 -27.39 -0.74
N HIS A 260 12.56 -28.63 -1.13
CA HIS A 260 12.89 -29.12 -2.47
C HIS A 260 12.29 -28.23 -3.57
N ARG A 261 11.15 -27.55 -3.34
CA ARG A 261 10.48 -26.71 -4.34
C ARG A 261 11.38 -25.64 -4.96
N PHE A 262 12.28 -25.06 -4.17
CA PHE A 262 13.20 -24.00 -4.61
C PHE A 262 14.60 -24.54 -4.88
N SER A 263 14.81 -25.87 -4.90
CA SER A 263 16.12 -26.47 -5.14
C SER A 263 16.54 -26.37 -6.60
N TYR A 264 17.82 -26.05 -6.85
CA TYR A 264 18.40 -26.09 -8.19
C TYR A 264 18.34 -27.47 -8.84
N ALA A 265 18.21 -28.54 -8.06
CA ALA A 265 18.03 -29.90 -8.59
C ALA A 265 16.75 -30.04 -9.45
N ARG A 266 15.75 -29.17 -9.26
CA ARG A 266 14.51 -29.16 -10.02
C ARG A 266 14.59 -28.39 -11.32
N LEU A 267 15.73 -27.76 -11.64
CA LEU A 267 15.85 -26.95 -12.85
C LEU A 267 15.38 -27.68 -14.12
N PRO A 268 15.68 -28.98 -14.33
CA PRO A 268 15.15 -29.72 -15.48
C PRO A 268 13.60 -29.78 -15.54
N GLU A 269 12.92 -29.82 -14.38
CA GLU A 269 11.44 -29.80 -14.31
C GLU A 269 10.86 -28.43 -14.69
N MET A 270 11.65 -27.36 -14.55
CA MET A 270 11.22 -25.99 -14.86
C MET A 270 11.32 -25.69 -16.34
N MET A 271 12.00 -26.51 -17.14
CA MET A 271 12.22 -26.27 -18.55
C MET A 271 11.01 -26.74 -19.36
N PRO A 272 10.49 -25.93 -20.29
CA PRO A 272 9.45 -26.40 -21.20
C PRO A 272 10.04 -27.36 -22.24
N ASP A 273 9.17 -28.08 -22.94
CA ASP A 273 9.55 -28.83 -24.13
C ASP A 273 10.20 -27.87 -25.17
N PRO A 274 11.42 -28.18 -25.69
CA PRO A 274 12.10 -27.36 -26.69
C PRO A 274 11.28 -27.08 -27.96
N ASP A 275 10.38 -27.98 -28.33
CA ASP A 275 9.53 -27.83 -29.52
C ASP A 275 8.45 -26.76 -29.31
N LEU A 276 8.13 -26.42 -28.05
CA LEU A 276 7.19 -25.37 -27.64
C LEU A 276 5.81 -25.48 -28.31
N ASN A 277 5.48 -26.65 -28.86
CA ASN A 277 4.31 -26.87 -29.70
C ASN A 277 4.23 -25.97 -30.95
N ILE A 278 5.39 -25.54 -31.47
CA ILE A 278 5.49 -24.73 -32.71
C ILE A 278 6.28 -25.55 -33.74
N PRO A 279 5.69 -25.95 -34.88
CA PRO A 279 6.40 -26.72 -35.88
C PRO A 279 7.46 -25.88 -36.60
N VAL A 280 8.62 -26.48 -36.90
CA VAL A 280 9.60 -25.92 -37.85
C VAL A 280 9.17 -26.35 -39.26
N PRO A 281 8.84 -25.42 -40.18
CA PRO A 281 8.51 -25.78 -41.55
C PRO A 281 9.67 -26.54 -42.19
N CYS A 282 9.41 -27.74 -42.74
CA CYS A 282 10.38 -28.40 -43.60
C CYS A 282 10.64 -27.51 -44.80
N VAL A 283 11.91 -27.23 -45.08
CA VAL A 283 12.32 -26.61 -46.34
C VAL A 283 12.04 -27.63 -47.43
N ALA A 284 10.88 -27.55 -48.09
CA ALA A 284 10.73 -28.19 -49.38
C ALA A 284 11.81 -27.57 -50.28
N HIS A 285 12.57 -28.38 -51.02
CA HIS A 285 13.55 -27.90 -51.98
C HIS A 285 12.87 -26.92 -52.94
N VAL A 286 13.03 -25.63 -52.68
CA VAL A 286 12.66 -24.57 -53.60
C VAL A 286 13.77 -24.59 -54.62
N ASN A 287 13.52 -25.20 -55.77
CA ASN A 287 14.34 -25.02 -56.95
C ASN A 287 14.44 -23.51 -57.22
N ASP A 288 15.67 -23.03 -57.33
CA ASP A 288 16.15 -21.74 -57.78
C ASP A 288 15.09 -20.65 -58.05
N VAL A 289 15.03 -19.65 -57.18
CA VAL A 289 14.61 -18.30 -57.58
C VAL A 289 15.62 -17.31 -57.01
N ASP A 290 16.51 -16.86 -57.90
CA ASP A 290 17.38 -15.70 -57.75
C ASP A 290 16.61 -14.46 -57.27
N GLY A 291 17.25 -13.65 -56.43
CA GLY A 291 16.90 -12.23 -56.31
C GLY A 291 16.88 -11.69 -54.89
N ASP A 292 18.07 -11.37 -54.39
CA ASP A 292 18.30 -10.54 -53.21
C ASP A 292 17.66 -9.15 -53.39
N ALA A 293 16.71 -8.78 -52.52
CA ALA A 293 16.17 -7.42 -52.46
C ALA A 293 16.11 -6.95 -51.00
N PRO A 294 16.86 -5.88 -50.62
CA PRO A 294 17.03 -5.51 -49.22
C PRO A 294 15.77 -4.81 -48.67
N ALA A 295 15.49 -5.10 -47.41
CA ALA A 295 14.41 -4.49 -46.63
C ALA A 295 14.53 -2.96 -46.61
N SER A 296 13.49 -2.26 -47.08
CA SER A 296 13.41 -0.80 -47.03
C SER A 296 13.24 -0.32 -45.58
N LYS A 297 14.31 0.23 -45.02
CA LYS A 297 14.29 1.03 -43.77
C LYS A 297 13.41 2.26 -43.97
N LYS A 298 12.31 2.38 -43.21
CA LYS A 298 11.62 3.66 -42.98
C LYS A 298 12.60 4.65 -42.34
N ARG A 299 12.91 5.75 -43.04
CA ARG A 299 13.71 6.87 -42.51
C ARG A 299 12.87 7.75 -41.57
N LYS A 300 13.59 8.26 -40.56
CA LYS A 300 13.23 9.22 -39.51
C LYS A 300 12.84 10.58 -40.09
N LEU A 301 11.85 11.26 -39.50
CA LEU A 301 11.54 12.67 -39.74
C LEU A 301 12.69 13.58 -39.27
N GLY A 302 12.94 14.65 -40.04
CA GLY A 302 13.60 15.87 -39.60
C GLY A 302 12.67 17.06 -39.86
N GLU A 303 12.56 17.96 -38.88
CA GLU A 303 11.89 19.27 -38.93
C GLU A 303 12.70 20.24 -39.83
N VAL A 304 12.27 21.40 -40.36
CA VAL A 304 11.37 22.49 -39.94
C VAL A 304 10.98 23.27 -41.23
N GLY A 305 9.80 23.91 -41.30
CA GLY A 305 9.54 24.98 -42.28
C GLY A 305 8.08 25.37 -42.54
N SER A 306 7.49 26.15 -41.63
CA SER A 306 6.39 27.13 -41.78
C SER A 306 5.47 27.14 -43.03
N SER A 307 4.15 27.03 -42.83
CA SER A 307 3.20 28.18 -42.90
C SER A 307 1.72 27.75 -42.92
N SER A 308 0.98 28.26 -41.94
CA SER A 308 -0.39 28.82 -42.00
C SER A 308 -1.64 27.95 -42.34
N ASN A 309 -2.51 27.89 -41.31
CA ASN A 309 -3.98 28.02 -41.33
C ASN A 309 -4.85 26.92 -41.97
N ASN A 310 -5.45 26.07 -41.13
CA ASN A 310 -6.80 26.27 -40.56
C ASN A 310 -7.34 24.98 -39.93
N GLY A 311 -7.89 25.08 -38.72
CA GLY A 311 -9.11 24.34 -38.36
C GLY A 311 -8.96 23.00 -37.63
N LEU A 312 -9.26 23.08 -36.33
CA LEU A 312 -10.01 22.08 -35.53
C LEU A 312 -9.29 20.80 -35.09
N SER A 313 -8.83 20.90 -33.84
CA SER A 313 -8.74 19.83 -32.87
C SER A 313 -10.02 18.98 -32.82
N PHE A 314 -9.88 17.66 -32.90
CA PHE A 314 -10.75 16.73 -32.16
C PHE A 314 -10.06 15.38 -31.98
N CYS A 315 -9.29 15.26 -30.90
CA CYS A 315 -8.86 13.98 -30.38
C CYS A 315 -10.08 13.32 -29.72
N ARG A 316 -10.77 12.41 -30.43
CA ARG A 316 -11.74 11.49 -29.83
C ARG A 316 -11.41 10.05 -30.21
N ARG A 317 -10.91 9.33 -29.22
CA ARG A 317 -11.16 7.92 -28.88
C ARG A 317 -12.32 7.32 -29.71
N ILE A 318 -12.00 6.62 -30.79
CA ILE A 318 -12.99 5.92 -31.61
C ILE A 318 -13.23 4.54 -31.00
N ARG A 319 -14.44 4.32 -30.49
CA ARG A 319 -14.97 3.00 -30.17
C ARG A 319 -15.09 2.21 -31.47
N TYR A 320 -14.46 1.04 -31.53
CA TYR A 320 -14.48 0.06 -32.63
C TYR A 320 -15.84 -0.64 -32.84
N GLY A 321 -16.95 0.07 -32.69
CA GLY A 321 -18.30 -0.48 -32.88
C GLY A 321 -19.02 0.03 -34.13
N ASN A 322 -18.93 1.34 -34.41
CA ASN A 322 -19.87 1.98 -35.34
C ASN A 322 -19.33 2.22 -36.76
N ILE A 323 -18.02 2.04 -37.01
CA ILE A 323 -17.47 2.15 -38.37
C ILE A 323 -17.80 0.91 -39.23
N ILE A 324 -17.97 -0.27 -38.60
CA ILE A 324 -18.30 -1.50 -39.32
C ILE A 324 -19.73 -1.43 -39.90
N LEU A 325 -20.68 -0.81 -39.19
CA LEU A 325 -22.07 -0.68 -39.67
C LEU A 325 -22.22 0.30 -40.84
N ILE A 326 -21.51 1.43 -40.84
CA ILE A 326 -21.63 2.42 -41.93
C ILE A 326 -21.03 1.87 -43.24
N CYS A 327 -19.98 1.04 -43.16
CA CYS A 327 -19.44 0.37 -44.34
C CYS A 327 -20.34 -0.75 -44.87
N LEU A 328 -21.23 -1.36 -44.07
CA LEU A 328 -22.12 -2.41 -44.57
C LEU A 328 -23.29 -1.84 -45.38
N GLU A 329 -23.90 -0.73 -44.96
CA GLU A 329 -25.05 -0.13 -45.67
C GLU A 329 -24.70 0.50 -47.02
N TYR A 330 -23.46 0.99 -47.20
CA TYR A 330 -23.03 1.60 -48.46
C TYR A 330 -22.61 0.57 -49.53
N PHE A 331 -22.17 -0.62 -49.12
CA PHE A 331 -21.66 -1.64 -50.03
C PHE A 331 -22.77 -2.55 -50.60
N ASP A 332 -23.88 -2.73 -49.88
CA ASP A 332 -25.04 -3.51 -50.36
C ASP A 332 -25.74 -2.85 -51.57
N LYS A 333 -25.58 -1.54 -51.74
CA LYS A 333 -26.10 -0.78 -52.89
C LYS A 333 -25.22 -0.87 -54.16
N LEU A 334 -24.01 -1.41 -54.08
CA LEU A 334 -23.04 -1.44 -55.19
C LEU A 334 -22.76 -2.85 -55.74
N GLY A 335 -23.39 -3.90 -55.21
CA GLY A 335 -23.28 -5.27 -55.75
C GLY A 335 -21.86 -5.83 -55.76
N LEU A 336 -20.98 -5.34 -54.87
CA LEU A 336 -19.60 -5.79 -54.75
C LEU A 336 -19.47 -6.76 -53.57
N THR A 337 -19.29 -8.05 -53.86
CA THR A 337 -18.94 -9.07 -52.89
C THR A 337 -17.54 -8.78 -52.34
N ILE A 338 -17.45 -8.18 -51.16
CA ILE A 338 -16.19 -8.10 -50.42
C ILE A 338 -15.90 -9.49 -49.83
N PHE A 339 -14.89 -10.17 -50.37
CA PHE A 339 -14.15 -11.15 -49.58
C PHE A 339 -13.50 -10.39 -48.43
N LEU A 340 -14.05 -10.51 -47.22
CA LEU A 340 -13.34 -10.16 -45.99
C LEU A 340 -12.15 -11.12 -45.89
N LEU A 341 -11.02 -10.73 -46.48
CA LEU A 341 -9.71 -11.27 -46.14
C LEU A 341 -9.48 -10.93 -44.67
N GLY A 342 -9.92 -11.84 -43.79
CA GLY A 342 -9.55 -11.79 -42.38
C GLY A 342 -8.04 -11.62 -42.27
N MET A 343 -7.59 -10.81 -41.32
CA MET A 343 -6.15 -10.67 -41.06
C MET A 343 -5.58 -12.08 -40.86
N PRO A 344 -4.53 -12.50 -41.60
CA PRO A 344 -3.93 -13.81 -41.39
C PRO A 344 -3.40 -13.88 -39.96
N VAL A 345 -4.12 -14.62 -39.11
CA VAL A 345 -3.63 -15.02 -37.79
C VAL A 345 -2.65 -16.15 -38.05
N TYR A 346 -1.42 -16.05 -37.51
CA TYR A 346 -0.51 -17.19 -37.51
C TYR A 346 -1.20 -18.34 -36.77
N GLY A 347 -1.66 -19.34 -37.50
CA GLY A 347 -2.27 -20.53 -36.93
C GLY A 347 -1.20 -21.32 -36.20
N PHE A 348 -1.30 -21.44 -34.88
CA PHE A 348 -0.53 -22.46 -34.17
C PHE A 348 -1.13 -23.81 -34.54
N ILE A 349 -0.53 -24.47 -35.53
CA ILE A 349 -1.06 -25.68 -36.18
C ILE A 349 -1.33 -26.79 -35.15
N ASN A 350 -0.57 -26.81 -34.05
CA ASN A 350 -0.69 -27.80 -32.99
C ASN A 350 -1.47 -27.30 -31.76
N GLY A 351 -2.18 -26.17 -31.84
CA GLY A 351 -2.92 -25.57 -30.74
C GLY A 351 -2.15 -24.53 -29.93
N THR A 352 -2.69 -24.10 -28.80
CA THR A 352 -2.11 -22.98 -28.01
C THR A 352 -0.76 -23.35 -27.41
N VAL A 353 0.18 -22.39 -27.37
CA VAL A 353 1.43 -22.55 -26.60
C VAL A 353 1.17 -22.16 -25.14
N PRO A 354 1.27 -23.09 -24.18
CA PRO A 354 0.96 -22.80 -22.79
C PRO A 354 2.03 -21.92 -22.12
N CYS A 355 1.64 -21.26 -21.03
CA CYS A 355 2.60 -20.68 -20.09
C CYS A 355 3.41 -21.80 -19.41
N ASN A 356 4.57 -21.45 -18.86
CA ASN A 356 5.31 -22.37 -18.02
C ASN A 356 4.60 -22.52 -16.67
N ALA A 357 3.84 -23.61 -16.52
CA ALA A 357 2.97 -23.83 -15.36
C ALA A 357 3.75 -23.97 -14.05
N HIS A 358 4.94 -24.58 -14.10
CA HIS A 358 5.79 -24.74 -12.92
C HIS A 358 6.30 -23.40 -12.39
N LEU A 359 6.75 -22.51 -13.29
CA LEU A 359 7.16 -21.15 -12.92
C LEU A 359 5.97 -20.30 -12.46
N ALA A 360 4.82 -20.44 -13.11
CA ALA A 360 3.59 -19.75 -12.70
C ALA A 360 3.19 -20.12 -11.27
N ASP A 361 3.17 -21.41 -10.93
CA ASP A 361 2.85 -21.91 -9.58
C ASP A 361 3.82 -21.33 -8.52
N LEU A 362 5.13 -21.34 -8.79
CA LEU A 362 6.13 -20.77 -7.90
C LEU A 362 5.91 -19.26 -7.69
N MET A 363 5.69 -18.49 -8.77
CA MET A 363 5.43 -17.06 -8.65
C MET A 363 4.14 -16.78 -7.89
N ASP A 364 3.07 -17.53 -8.13
CA ASP A 364 1.78 -17.34 -7.47
C ASP A 364 1.83 -17.67 -5.97
N GLN A 365 2.76 -18.54 -5.55
CA GLN A 365 3.09 -18.75 -4.15
C GLN A 365 3.83 -17.56 -3.51
N ILE A 366 4.75 -16.91 -4.24
CA ILE A 366 5.58 -15.82 -3.71
C ILE A 366 4.87 -14.46 -3.73
N ARG A 367 4.00 -14.20 -4.71
CA ARG A 367 3.29 -12.91 -4.85
C ARG A 367 2.56 -12.45 -3.57
N PRO A 368 1.78 -13.30 -2.86
CA PRO A 368 1.14 -12.88 -1.62
C PRO A 368 2.14 -12.46 -0.55
N LEU A 369 3.24 -13.22 -0.39
CA LEU A 369 4.28 -12.92 0.59
C LEU A 369 4.93 -11.56 0.32
N LEU A 370 5.18 -11.22 -0.94
CA LEU A 370 5.71 -9.92 -1.34
C LEU A 370 4.72 -8.78 -1.10
N ARG A 371 3.42 -8.98 -1.35
CA ARG A 371 2.40 -7.96 -1.06
C ARG A 371 2.32 -7.66 0.43
N ASP A 372 2.26 -8.71 1.25
CA ASP A 372 2.24 -8.58 2.72
C ASP A 372 3.52 -7.89 3.22
N ALA A 373 4.68 -8.19 2.61
CA ALA A 373 5.94 -7.55 2.93
C ALA A 373 5.91 -6.03 2.65
N VAL A 374 5.43 -5.61 1.48
CA VAL A 374 5.31 -4.19 1.13
C VAL A 374 4.40 -3.46 2.13
N GLU A 375 3.25 -4.05 2.48
CA GLU A 375 2.34 -3.45 3.46
C GLU A 375 2.98 -3.31 4.86
N ASN A 376 3.67 -4.35 5.33
CA ASN A 376 4.32 -4.33 6.64
C ASN A 376 5.49 -3.35 6.70
N VAL A 377 6.36 -3.34 5.69
CA VAL A 377 7.49 -2.41 5.59
C VAL A 377 6.98 -0.96 5.48
N ASN A 378 5.87 -0.71 4.77
CA ASN A 378 5.25 0.61 4.70
C ASN A 378 4.75 1.09 6.07
N LYS A 379 4.10 0.24 6.87
CA LYS A 379 3.69 0.60 8.24
C LYS A 379 4.88 1.02 9.11
N VAL A 380 6.00 0.29 9.02
CA VAL A 380 7.26 0.63 9.72
C VAL A 380 7.85 1.95 9.20
N LYS A 381 7.87 2.17 7.89
CA LYS A 381 8.28 3.43 7.26
C LYS A 381 7.48 4.61 7.80
N MET A 382 6.16 4.46 7.86
CA MET A 382 5.25 5.50 8.36
C MET A 382 5.53 5.79 9.83
N TRP A 383 5.67 4.76 10.65
CA TRP A 383 6.01 4.91 12.06
C TRP A 383 7.31 5.70 12.29
N ILE A 384 8.40 5.36 11.59
CA ILE A 384 9.67 6.09 11.72
C ILE A 384 9.52 7.52 11.20
N THR A 385 8.85 7.73 10.06
CA THR A 385 8.62 9.07 9.48
C THR A 385 7.91 10.00 10.46
N LEU A 386 6.95 9.48 11.25
CA LEU A 386 6.17 10.27 12.22
C LEU A 386 6.90 10.54 13.54
N LEU A 387 7.96 9.78 13.80
CA LEU A 387 8.85 10.00 14.93
C LEU A 387 9.93 11.04 14.62
N ILE A 388 10.17 11.38 13.36
CA ILE A 388 11.12 12.45 12.99
C ILE A 388 10.60 13.80 13.53
N PRO A 389 11.38 14.49 14.39
CA PRO A 389 10.97 15.74 15.00
C PRO A 389 11.15 16.91 14.03
N ARG A 390 10.72 18.10 14.46
CA ARG A 390 10.95 19.33 13.69
C ARG A 390 12.45 19.61 13.55
N ILE A 391 12.86 20.13 12.39
CA ILE A 391 14.22 20.61 12.14
C ILE A 391 14.57 21.73 13.15
N GLU A 392 15.68 21.55 13.87
CA GLU A 392 16.23 22.50 14.84
C GLU A 392 17.76 22.50 14.73
N ASP A 393 18.41 23.56 15.20
CA ASP A 393 19.87 23.67 15.22
C ASP A 393 20.46 22.87 16.40
N GLY A 394 21.40 21.96 16.10
CA GLY A 394 22.07 21.13 17.09
C GLY A 394 21.24 19.93 17.58
N ASN A 395 21.89 19.00 18.32
CA ASN A 395 21.26 17.78 18.88
C ASN A 395 20.54 16.88 17.84
N ASN A 396 21.07 16.79 16.61
CA ASN A 396 20.44 16.06 15.50
C ASN A 396 21.00 14.64 15.29
N PHE A 397 21.86 14.12 16.17
CA PHE A 397 22.44 12.77 16.02
C PHE A 397 21.38 11.66 16.01
N GLY A 398 20.38 11.72 16.91
CA GLY A 398 19.30 10.73 16.86
C GLY A 398 18.39 10.92 15.64
N VAL A 399 18.28 12.15 15.13
CA VAL A 399 17.53 12.45 13.90
C VAL A 399 18.24 11.85 12.69
N SER A 400 19.58 11.92 12.61
CA SER A 400 20.33 11.28 11.52
C SER A 400 20.19 9.75 11.55
N ILE A 401 20.13 9.13 12.74
CA ILE A 401 19.85 7.69 12.88
C ILE A 401 18.44 7.36 12.35
N GLN A 402 17.44 8.19 12.66
CA GLN A 402 16.09 8.01 12.11
C GLN A 402 16.08 8.11 10.59
N GLU A 403 16.77 9.11 10.01
CA GLU A 403 16.86 9.31 8.57
C GLU A 403 17.56 8.16 7.85
N GLU A 404 18.67 7.65 8.40
CA GLU A 404 19.39 6.49 7.87
C GLU A 404 18.53 5.22 7.91
N THR A 405 17.88 4.96 9.07
CA THR A 405 16.97 3.82 9.22
C THR A 405 15.79 3.94 8.25
N LEU A 406 15.21 5.13 8.12
CA LEU A 406 14.10 5.39 7.21
C LEU A 406 14.50 5.20 5.74
N SER A 407 15.73 5.59 5.37
CA SER A 407 16.29 5.36 4.04
C SER A 407 16.34 3.87 3.71
N GLU A 408 16.84 3.05 4.64
CA GLU A 408 16.91 1.60 4.46
C GLU A 408 15.52 0.97 4.32
N VAL A 409 14.56 1.38 5.16
CA VAL A 409 13.17 0.91 5.06
C VAL A 409 12.55 1.29 3.71
N ARG A 410 12.82 2.49 3.18
CA ARG A 410 12.34 2.93 1.85
C ARG A 410 12.96 2.11 0.72
N ASN A 411 14.25 1.78 0.82
CA ASN A 411 14.95 0.94 -0.15
C ASN A 411 14.31 -0.45 -0.21
N VAL A 412 14.12 -1.11 0.95
CA VAL A 412 13.50 -2.43 1.03
C VAL A 412 12.06 -2.42 0.48
N GLU A 413 11.26 -1.40 0.78
CA GLU A 413 9.91 -1.27 0.24
C GLU A 413 9.92 -1.17 -1.30
N SER A 414 10.79 -0.33 -1.85
CA SER A 414 10.94 -0.12 -3.29
C SER A 414 11.39 -1.40 -3.99
N GLU A 415 12.37 -2.11 -3.42
CA GLU A 415 12.86 -3.37 -3.98
C GLU A 415 11.79 -4.47 -3.96
N ALA A 416 11.08 -4.63 -2.84
CA ALA A 416 9.98 -5.59 -2.72
C ALA A 416 8.86 -5.32 -3.76
N ALA A 417 8.50 -4.04 -3.95
CA ALA A 417 7.56 -3.64 -4.99
C ALA A 417 8.09 -3.93 -6.40
N SER A 418 9.39 -3.72 -6.63
CA SER A 418 10.03 -4.01 -7.92
C SER A 418 10.00 -5.51 -8.26
N PHE A 419 10.12 -6.40 -7.27
CA PHE A 419 10.05 -7.85 -7.49
C PHE A 419 8.68 -8.28 -8.02
N LEU A 420 7.59 -7.69 -7.53
CA LEU A 420 6.22 -7.94 -8.03
C LEU A 420 6.07 -7.53 -9.50
N ASP A 421 6.64 -6.39 -9.89
CA ASP A 421 6.64 -5.92 -11.27
C ASP A 421 7.49 -6.82 -12.19
N GLN A 422 8.68 -7.24 -11.72
CA GLN A 422 9.55 -8.16 -12.45
C GLN A 422 8.85 -9.50 -12.76
N MET A 423 8.12 -10.08 -11.79
CA MET A 423 7.34 -11.31 -12.00
C MET A 423 6.24 -11.14 -13.06
N SER A 424 5.65 -9.95 -13.15
CA SER A 424 4.62 -9.66 -14.17
C SER A 424 5.25 -9.46 -15.56
N ARG A 425 6.44 -8.86 -15.63
CA ARG A 425 7.19 -8.64 -16.88
C ARG A 425 7.68 -9.93 -17.54
N TYR A 426 7.88 -11.01 -16.78
CA TYR A 426 8.26 -12.31 -17.33
C TYR A 426 7.28 -12.79 -18.41
N PHE A 427 5.99 -12.87 -18.09
CA PHE A 427 4.97 -13.39 -19.02
C PHE A 427 4.90 -12.56 -20.31
N THR A 428 5.00 -11.24 -20.18
CA THR A 428 4.99 -10.34 -21.33
C THR A 428 6.24 -10.51 -22.20
N SER A 429 7.41 -10.70 -21.58
CA SER A 429 8.68 -10.95 -22.28
C SER A 429 8.67 -12.31 -22.99
N ARG A 430 8.17 -13.34 -22.31
CA ARG A 430 7.98 -14.68 -22.87
C ARG A 430 7.05 -14.68 -24.08
N ALA A 431 5.90 -14.02 -23.97
CA ALA A 431 4.94 -13.90 -25.06
C ALA A 431 5.55 -13.21 -26.30
N LYS A 432 6.40 -12.19 -26.08
CA LYS A 432 7.12 -11.51 -27.19
C LYS A 432 8.09 -12.45 -27.90
N LEU A 433 8.87 -13.26 -27.15
CA LEU A 433 9.77 -14.25 -27.73
C LEU A 433 9.00 -15.36 -28.46
N LEU A 434 7.91 -15.88 -27.87
CA LEU A 434 7.04 -16.86 -28.52
C LEU A 434 6.48 -16.34 -29.85
N THR A 435 6.08 -15.06 -29.89
CA THR A 435 5.64 -14.42 -31.14
C THR A 435 6.76 -14.39 -32.18
N LYS A 436 8.03 -14.28 -31.77
CA LYS A 436 9.18 -14.35 -32.68
C LYS A 436 9.42 -15.77 -33.18
N VAL A 437 9.34 -16.78 -32.33
CA VAL A 437 9.42 -18.19 -32.76
C VAL A 437 8.31 -18.51 -33.77
N ALA A 438 7.07 -18.08 -33.52
CA ALA A 438 5.96 -18.31 -34.44
C ALA A 438 6.14 -17.60 -35.79
N LYS A 439 6.75 -16.41 -35.82
CA LYS A 439 7.02 -15.64 -37.05
C LYS A 439 8.26 -16.13 -37.81
N TYR A 440 9.25 -16.64 -37.09
CA TYR A 440 10.56 -17.04 -37.62
C TYR A 440 10.95 -18.43 -37.07
N PRO A 441 10.19 -19.49 -37.41
CA PRO A 441 10.38 -20.81 -36.81
C PRO A 441 11.71 -21.49 -37.19
N HIS A 442 12.40 -20.98 -38.21
CA HIS A 442 13.72 -21.42 -38.69
C HIS A 442 14.91 -20.77 -37.95
N VAL A 443 14.66 -19.82 -37.04
CA VAL A 443 15.70 -19.18 -36.23
C VAL A 443 15.73 -19.83 -34.85
N ASP A 444 16.63 -20.80 -34.68
CA ASP A 444 16.71 -21.62 -33.44
C ASP A 444 17.06 -20.81 -32.19
N ASP A 445 17.77 -19.69 -32.34
CA ASP A 445 18.12 -18.80 -31.23
C ASP A 445 16.88 -18.30 -30.45
N TYR A 446 15.73 -18.13 -31.12
CA TYR A 446 14.52 -17.72 -30.41
C TYR A 446 13.96 -18.82 -29.50
N ARG A 447 14.10 -20.09 -29.88
CA ARG A 447 13.71 -21.23 -29.02
C ARG A 447 14.67 -21.35 -27.85
N ARG A 448 15.98 -21.25 -28.11
CA ARG A 448 17.01 -21.24 -27.06
C ARG A 448 16.82 -20.09 -26.08
N ALA A 449 16.50 -18.89 -26.56
CA ALA A 449 16.24 -17.72 -25.71
C ALA A 449 15.04 -17.91 -24.77
N ILE A 450 14.02 -18.69 -25.15
CA ILE A 450 12.89 -19.01 -24.27
C ILE A 450 13.34 -19.96 -23.16
N LEU A 451 14.15 -20.97 -23.49
CA LEU A 451 14.73 -21.89 -22.50
C LEU A 451 15.59 -21.11 -21.49
N ASP A 452 16.55 -20.32 -21.97
CA ASP A 452 17.44 -19.52 -21.11
C ASP A 452 16.65 -18.53 -20.24
N MET A 453 15.58 -17.94 -20.78
CA MET A 453 14.72 -17.05 -20.02
C MET A 453 13.90 -17.80 -18.96
N ASP A 454 13.34 -18.98 -19.23
CA ASP A 454 12.61 -19.77 -18.24
C ASP A 454 13.56 -20.24 -17.10
N GLU A 455 14.77 -20.70 -17.44
CA GLU A 455 15.84 -21.03 -16.49
C GLU A 455 16.20 -19.83 -15.60
N LYS A 456 16.48 -18.68 -16.21
CA LYS A 456 16.78 -17.43 -15.49
C LYS A 456 15.67 -17.06 -14.51
N GLN A 457 14.42 -17.32 -14.87
CA GLN A 457 13.28 -16.91 -14.05
C GLN A 457 13.10 -17.81 -12.84
N PHE A 458 13.39 -19.10 -12.96
CA PHE A 458 13.49 -19.97 -11.78
C PHE A 458 14.53 -19.45 -10.77
N ILE A 459 15.73 -19.11 -11.26
CA ILE A 459 16.81 -18.57 -10.43
C ILE A 459 16.38 -17.25 -9.78
N ASN A 460 15.78 -16.34 -10.55
CA ASN A 460 15.30 -15.06 -10.06
C ASN A 460 14.23 -15.21 -8.97
N VAL A 461 13.27 -16.12 -9.13
CA VAL A 461 12.25 -16.37 -8.11
C VAL A 461 12.89 -16.84 -6.80
N ARG A 462 13.90 -17.71 -6.86
CA ARG A 462 14.67 -18.11 -5.67
C ARG A 462 15.43 -16.94 -5.05
N LEU A 463 16.08 -16.10 -5.87
CA LEU A 463 16.81 -14.91 -5.40
C LEU A 463 15.88 -13.93 -4.69
N VAL A 464 14.67 -13.69 -5.22
CA VAL A 464 13.67 -12.83 -4.55
C VAL A 464 13.35 -13.31 -3.14
N VAL A 465 13.16 -14.62 -2.94
CA VAL A 465 12.90 -15.19 -1.60
C VAL A 465 14.11 -14.99 -0.69
N LEU A 466 15.32 -15.16 -1.22
CA LEU A 466 16.57 -14.95 -0.48
C LEU A 466 16.74 -13.48 -0.06
N GLU A 467 16.53 -12.54 -0.97
CA GLU A 467 16.66 -11.11 -0.66
C GLU A 467 15.60 -10.64 0.32
N MET A 468 14.35 -11.07 0.18
CA MET A 468 13.32 -10.73 1.17
C MET A 468 13.64 -11.24 2.57
N ARG A 469 14.21 -12.45 2.70
CA ARG A 469 14.71 -12.95 3.99
C ARG A 469 15.79 -12.04 4.56
N ASN A 470 16.77 -11.66 3.72
CA ASN A 470 17.89 -10.81 4.14
C ASN A 470 17.38 -9.43 4.56
N HIS A 471 16.48 -8.82 3.78
CA HIS A 471 15.86 -7.55 4.08
C HIS A 471 15.16 -7.55 5.44
N PHE A 472 14.33 -8.55 5.75
CA PHE A 472 13.70 -8.64 7.06
C PHE A 472 14.71 -8.77 8.20
N SER A 473 15.81 -9.51 7.99
CA SER A 473 16.88 -9.63 8.97
C SER A 473 17.61 -8.30 9.19
N THR A 474 17.96 -7.60 8.11
CA THR A 474 18.65 -6.31 8.16
C THR A 474 17.77 -5.25 8.81
N LEU A 475 16.50 -5.15 8.41
CA LEU A 475 15.54 -4.22 9.01
C LEU A 475 15.32 -4.50 10.50
N TYR A 476 15.19 -5.76 10.89
CA TYR A 476 15.09 -6.14 12.30
C TYR A 476 16.33 -5.68 13.08
N ASP A 477 17.53 -5.99 12.58
CA ASP A 477 18.80 -5.67 13.24
C ASP A 477 19.02 -4.15 13.40
N ILE A 478 18.87 -3.38 12.31
CA ILE A 478 19.09 -1.92 12.35
C ILE A 478 18.05 -1.23 13.25
N ILE A 479 16.78 -1.63 13.21
CA ILE A 479 15.73 -0.97 14.00
C ILE A 479 15.88 -1.33 15.48
N THR A 480 16.11 -2.60 15.83
CA THR A 480 16.21 -3.02 17.23
C THR A 480 17.43 -2.45 17.93
N LYS A 481 18.59 -2.38 17.25
CA LYS A 481 19.80 -1.74 17.79
C LYS A 481 19.62 -0.25 18.07
N ASN A 482 18.77 0.42 17.29
CA ASN A 482 18.59 1.87 17.33
C ASN A 482 17.23 2.30 17.92
N ILE A 483 16.47 1.38 18.51
CA ILE A 483 15.06 1.61 18.90
C ILE A 483 14.86 2.81 19.82
N GLU A 484 15.76 3.01 20.78
CA GLU A 484 15.71 4.15 21.72
C GLU A 484 15.86 5.48 20.99
N LYS A 485 16.83 5.59 20.07
CA LYS A 485 17.06 6.80 19.27
C LYS A 485 16.00 7.00 18.20
N ILE A 486 15.42 5.94 17.68
CA ILE A 486 14.28 6.02 16.77
C ILE A 486 13.05 6.59 17.49
N LYS A 487 12.77 6.16 18.72
CA LYS A 487 11.61 6.65 19.50
C LYS A 487 11.85 8.01 20.14
N LYS A 488 13.08 8.28 20.58
CA LYS A 488 13.49 9.52 21.25
C LYS A 488 14.82 10.02 20.68
N PRO A 489 14.80 10.73 19.54
CA PRO A 489 16.02 11.14 18.83
C PRO A 489 16.80 12.24 19.55
N ARG A 490 16.13 13.06 20.37
CA ARG A 490 16.74 14.12 21.16
C ARG A 490 16.74 13.73 22.62
N ASN A 491 17.92 13.80 23.24
CA ASN A 491 18.01 13.72 24.70
C ASN A 491 17.50 15.06 25.27
N SER A 492 16.63 15.01 26.28
CA SER A 492 16.37 16.18 27.10
C SER A 492 17.67 16.52 27.82
N ASN A 493 18.19 17.75 27.67
CA ASN A 493 19.44 18.21 28.30
C ASN A 493 19.43 18.17 29.86
N MET A 494 18.44 17.55 30.50
CA MET A 494 18.32 17.47 31.96
C MET A 494 19.16 16.36 32.61
N GLU A 495 19.58 15.32 31.88
CA GLU A 495 20.33 14.20 32.49
C GLU A 495 21.82 14.48 32.70
N MET A 496 22.35 15.60 32.18
CA MET A 496 23.79 15.94 32.29
C MET A 496 24.06 17.10 33.27
N LEU A 497 23.08 17.47 34.11
CA LEU A 497 23.18 18.61 35.03
C LEU A 497 22.89 18.28 36.50
N TYR A 498 22.97 17.00 36.88
CA TYR A 498 22.92 16.57 38.28
C TYR A 498 24.15 15.77 38.67
#